data_AF-A0A248TPF1-F1
#
_entry.id   AF-A0A248TPF1-F1
#
_cell.length_a   1.000
_cell.length_b   1.000
_cell.length_c   1.000
_cell.angle_alpha   90.00
_cell.angle_beta   90.00
_cell.angle_gamma   90.00
#
_symmetry.space_group_name_H-M   'P 1'
#
loop_
_entity.id
_entity.type
_entity.pdbx_description
1 polymer ?
#
loop_
_entity_poly.entity_id
_entity_poly.type
_entity_poly.pdbx_seq_one_letter_code
_entity_poly.pdbx_strand_id
1 'polypeptide(L)'
;MEESKALGTSVLHGLIAIFTLAIVSSFIFALILRFTSLQESSVQYVMTAISFIALFTGGFISGGKGKQRGWMLGGITGAIYTIIIFLFQYLGFDKLFNPQQIVYFICYILIAMMGGILGVNMSSKSK
;
A
#
# COMPACT_ATOMS: atom_id res chain seq x y z
N MET A 1 -2.44 8.85 25.94
CA MET A 1 -2.98 9.81 24.95
C MET A 1 -1.90 10.30 23.98
N GLU A 2 -0.63 10.51 24.41
CA GLU A 2 0.45 10.93 23.50
C GLU A 2 0.89 9.84 22.50
N GLU A 3 0.96 8.58 22.91
CA GLU A 3 1.25 7.45 22.01
C GLU A 3 0.26 7.35 20.84
N SER A 4 -1.02 7.58 21.10
CA SER A 4 -2.09 7.55 20.10
C SER A 4 -1.90 8.62 19.02
N LYS A 5 -1.41 9.81 19.41
CA LYS A 5 -1.13 10.91 18.46
C LYS A 5 0.08 10.58 17.59
N ALA A 6 1.14 10.01 18.16
CA ALA A 6 2.36 9.63 17.43
C ALA A 6 2.10 8.50 16.41
N LEU A 7 1.29 7.50 16.80
CA LEU A 7 0.82 6.44 15.90
C LEU A 7 -0.01 7.02 14.75
N GLY A 8 -0.97 7.91 15.06
CA GLY A 8 -1.80 8.57 14.06
C GLY A 8 -1.01 9.34 13.02
N THR A 9 -0.04 10.17 13.44
CA THR A 9 0.82 10.92 12.50
C THR A 9 1.70 10.03 11.62
N SER A 10 2.11 8.86 12.12
CA SER A 10 2.93 7.91 11.36
C SER A 10 2.13 7.21 10.27
N VAL A 11 0.91 6.76 10.63
CA VAL A 11 -0.05 6.18 9.67
C VAL A 11 -0.45 7.22 8.62
N LEU A 12 -0.71 8.48 9.02
CA LEU A 12 -1.07 9.55 8.10
C LEU A 12 0.01 9.80 7.04
N HIS A 13 1.29 9.80 7.43
CA HIS A 13 2.40 9.93 6.48
C HIS A 13 2.52 8.73 5.54
N GLY A 14 2.30 7.51 6.03
CA GLY A 14 2.22 6.32 5.18
C GLY A 14 1.09 6.42 4.15
N LEU A 15 -0.08 6.89 4.58
CA LEU A 15 -1.23 7.12 3.72
C LEU A 15 -0.98 8.19 2.65
N ILE A 16 -0.36 9.32 3.03
CA ILE A 16 0.04 10.37 2.09
C ILE A 16 1.03 9.81 1.06
N ALA A 17 2.00 9.01 1.49
CA ALA A 17 2.95 8.37 0.58
C ALA A 17 2.24 7.44 -0.41
N ILE A 18 1.31 6.60 0.07
CA ILE A 18 0.51 5.70 -0.77
C ILE A 18 -0.32 6.49 -1.78
N PHE A 19 -1.04 7.54 -1.35
CA PHE A 19 -1.84 8.36 -2.25
C PHE A 19 -0.97 9.09 -3.29
N THR A 20 0.19 9.61 -2.89
CA THR A 20 1.12 10.26 -3.82
C THR A 20 1.61 9.26 -4.87
N LEU A 21 2.00 8.06 -4.44
CA LEU A 21 2.41 6.98 -5.34
C LEU A 21 1.26 6.55 -6.27
N ALA A 22 0.03 6.47 -5.75
CA ALA A 22 -1.16 6.13 -6.51
C ALA A 22 -1.48 7.18 -7.60
N ILE A 23 -1.35 8.47 -7.30
CA ILE A 23 -1.55 9.56 -8.27
C ILE A 23 -0.49 9.48 -9.36
N VAL A 24 0.79 9.36 -8.98
CA VAL A 24 1.91 9.25 -9.92
C VAL A 24 1.75 8.01 -10.79
N SER A 25 1.41 6.86 -10.22
CA SER A 25 1.20 5.64 -10.98
C SER A 25 0.00 5.73 -11.91
N SER A 26 -1.10 6.35 -11.47
CA SER A 26 -2.30 6.53 -12.31
C SER A 26 -2.00 7.43 -13.51
N PHE A 27 -1.19 8.48 -13.30
CA PHE A 27 -0.75 9.37 -14.36
C PHE A 27 0.18 8.67 -15.37
N ILE A 28 1.17 7.92 -14.87
CA ILE A 28 2.05 7.08 -15.70
C ILE A 28 1.22 6.06 -16.50
N PHE A 29 0.25 5.41 -15.85
CA PHE A 29 -0.60 4.42 -16.48
C PHE A 29 -1.49 5.02 -17.57
N ALA A 30 -2.06 6.20 -17.33
CA ALA A 30 -2.83 6.94 -18.34
C ALA A 30 -1.97 7.33 -19.55
N LEU A 31 -0.70 7.72 -19.34
CA LEU A 31 0.25 7.97 -20.43
C LEU A 31 0.57 6.70 -21.22
N ILE A 32 0.81 5.58 -20.53
CA ILE A 32 1.09 4.29 -21.18
C ILE A 32 -0.10 3.85 -22.03
N LEU A 33 -1.33 3.90 -21.50
CA LEU A 33 -2.54 3.57 -22.27
C LEU A 33 -2.75 4.49 -23.47
N ARG A 34 -2.35 5.77 -23.38
CA ARG A 34 -2.42 6.70 -24.50
C ARG A 34 -1.46 6.36 -25.64
N PHE A 35 -0.30 5.78 -25.32
CA PHE A 35 0.72 5.40 -26.31
C PHE A 35 0.71 3.92 -26.68
N THR A 36 -0.05 3.08 -25.98
CA THR A 36 -0.09 1.63 -26.21
C THR A 36 -1.51 1.09 -26.04
N SER A 37 -2.01 0.39 -27.05
CA SER A 37 -3.22 -0.44 -26.95
C SER A 37 -2.89 -1.72 -26.18
N LEU A 38 -2.74 -1.61 -24.85
CA LEU A 38 -2.41 -2.75 -23.98
C LEU A 38 -3.62 -3.69 -23.84
N GLN A 39 -3.36 -4.98 -23.99
CA GLN A 39 -4.32 -6.05 -23.71
C GLN A 39 -4.65 -6.06 -22.20
N GLU A 40 -5.93 -6.24 -21.83
CA GLU A 40 -6.41 -6.13 -20.44
C GLU A 40 -5.60 -6.98 -19.43
N SER A 41 -5.10 -8.14 -19.87
CA SER A 41 -4.26 -9.01 -19.05
C SER A 41 -2.92 -8.37 -18.68
N SER A 42 -2.23 -7.69 -19.61
CA SER A 42 -0.97 -7.00 -19.33
C SER A 42 -1.17 -5.83 -18.36
N VAL A 43 -2.32 -5.14 -18.48
CA VAL A 43 -2.73 -4.05 -17.58
C VAL A 43 -2.83 -4.55 -16.13
N GLN A 44 -3.48 -5.70 -15.92
CA GLN A 44 -3.67 -6.26 -14.58
C GLN A 44 -2.34 -6.62 -13.88
N TYR A 45 -1.36 -7.18 -14.62
CA TYR A 45 -0.05 -7.50 -14.05
C TYR A 45 0.75 -6.25 -13.67
N VAL A 46 0.73 -5.21 -14.52
CA VAL A 46 1.43 -3.94 -14.26
C VAL A 46 0.83 -3.23 -13.03
N MET A 47 -0.49 -3.16 -12.92
CA MET A 47 -1.17 -2.55 -11.78
C MET A 47 -0.88 -3.29 -10.46
N THR A 48 -0.84 -4.61 -10.50
CA THR A 48 -0.46 -5.43 -9.34
C THR A 48 0.97 -5.14 -8.89
N ALA A 49 1.92 -5.08 -9.82
CA ALA A 49 3.33 -4.79 -9.52
C ALA A 49 3.51 -3.39 -8.90
N ILE A 50 2.84 -2.38 -9.48
CA ILE A 50 2.82 -1.01 -8.93
C ILE A 50 2.24 -1.00 -7.52
N SER A 51 1.13 -1.70 -7.30
CA SER A 51 0.47 -1.78 -5.98
C SER A 51 1.41 -2.37 -4.94
N PHE A 52 2.16 -3.43 -5.28
CA PHE A 52 3.15 -4.01 -4.37
C PHE A 52 4.28 -3.05 -4.03
N ILE A 53 4.82 -2.33 -5.02
CA ILE A 53 5.86 -1.32 -4.77
C ILE A 53 5.28 -0.20 -3.88
N ALA A 54 4.09 0.29 -4.17
CA ALA A 54 3.43 1.34 -3.41
C ALA A 54 3.18 0.94 -1.95
N LEU A 55 2.68 -0.27 -1.71
CA LEU A 55 2.46 -0.82 -0.37
C LEU A 55 3.77 -1.03 0.39
N PHE A 56 4.80 -1.53 -0.29
CA PHE A 56 6.12 -1.70 0.32
C PHE A 56 6.71 -0.35 0.75
N THR A 57 6.70 0.65 -0.14
CA THR A 57 7.20 1.99 0.15
C THR A 57 6.36 2.70 1.21
N GLY A 58 5.03 2.58 1.16
CA GLY A 58 4.10 3.12 2.15
C GLY A 58 4.31 2.50 3.53
N GLY A 59 4.47 1.17 3.59
CA GLY A 59 4.84 0.45 4.80
C GLY A 59 6.20 0.91 5.33
N PHE A 60 7.20 1.01 4.46
CA PHE A 60 8.56 1.46 4.81
C PHE A 60 8.58 2.86 5.43
N ILE A 61 7.87 3.82 4.84
CA ILE A 61 7.78 5.19 5.36
C ILE A 61 7.00 5.23 6.68
N SER A 62 5.87 4.52 6.75
CA SER A 62 5.03 4.41 7.96
C SER A 62 5.81 3.81 9.13
N GLY A 63 6.54 2.71 8.89
CA GLY A 63 7.42 2.10 9.87
C GLY A 63 8.58 3.01 10.26
N GLY A 64 9.28 3.58 9.28
CA GLY A 64 10.41 4.49 9.54
C GLY A 64 10.04 5.67 10.44
N LYS A 65 8.89 6.31 10.22
CA LYS A 65 8.45 7.42 11.08
C LYS A 65 7.95 6.98 12.45
N GLY A 66 7.28 5.84 12.55
CA GLY A 66 6.75 5.37 13.83
C GLY A 66 7.81 4.80 14.78
N LYS A 67 9.03 4.51 14.29
CA LYS A 67 10.23 4.09 15.06
C LYS A 67 10.04 2.89 16.02
N GLN A 68 8.86 2.30 16.07
CA GLN A 68 8.48 1.23 16.99
C GLN A 68 7.49 0.30 16.29
N ARG A 69 7.59 -1.01 16.57
CA ARG A 69 6.65 -2.04 16.11
C ARG A 69 6.31 -1.97 14.60
N GLY A 70 7.34 -2.10 13.75
CA GLY A 70 7.21 -1.96 12.30
C GLY A 70 6.25 -2.94 11.65
N TRP A 71 6.13 -4.15 12.20
CA TRP A 71 5.09 -5.11 11.83
C TRP A 71 3.68 -4.53 12.05
N MET A 72 3.42 -3.92 13.20
CA MET A 72 2.11 -3.37 13.54
C MET A 72 1.76 -2.16 12.65
N LEU A 73 2.69 -1.22 12.46
CA LEU A 73 2.48 -0.06 11.60
C LEU A 73 2.30 -0.43 10.13
N GLY A 74 3.17 -1.31 9.60
CA GLY A 74 3.05 -1.82 8.24
C GLY A 74 1.77 -2.63 8.04
N GLY A 75 1.38 -3.44 9.02
CA GLY A 75 0.15 -4.23 9.01
C GLY A 75 -1.10 -3.37 9.04
N ILE A 76 -1.15 -2.34 9.90
CA ILE A 76 -2.24 -1.36 9.93
C ILE A 76 -2.33 -0.62 8.59
N THR A 77 -1.20 -0.18 8.04
CA THR A 77 -1.15 0.53 6.75
C THR A 77 -1.66 -0.35 5.61
N GLY A 78 -1.21 -1.61 5.55
CA GLY A 78 -1.68 -2.59 4.57
C GLY A 78 -3.15 -2.97 4.75
N ALA A 79 -3.62 -3.11 5.99
CA ALA A 79 -5.03 -3.41 6.29
C ALA A 79 -5.94 -2.25 5.85
N ILE A 80 -5.57 -1.00 6.13
CA ILE A 80 -6.31 0.18 5.68
C ILE A 80 -6.39 0.21 4.14
N TYR A 81 -5.27 -0.02 3.46
CA TYR A 81 -5.25 -0.07 1.99
C TYR A 81 -6.14 -1.18 1.43
N THR A 82 -6.04 -2.39 1.98
CA THR A 82 -6.89 -3.53 1.60
C THR A 82 -8.37 -3.22 1.81
N ILE A 83 -8.74 -2.56 2.92
CA ILE A 83 -10.11 -2.11 3.17
C ILE A 83 -10.54 -1.12 2.09
N ILE A 84 -9.72 -0.14 1.74
CA ILE A 84 -10.03 0.84 0.68
C ILE A 84 -10.27 0.12 -0.66
N ILE A 85 -9.38 -0.79 -1.06
CA ILE A 85 -9.53 -1.56 -2.32
C ILE A 85 -10.77 -2.46 -2.28
N PHE A 86 -11.06 -3.07 -1.14
CA PHE A 86 -12.27 -3.87 -0.96
C PHE A 86 -13.53 -3.02 -1.14
N LEU A 87 -13.58 -1.82 -0.54
CA LEU A 87 -14.68 -0.87 -0.73
C LEU A 87 -14.84 -0.49 -2.21
N PHE A 88 -13.73 -0.20 -2.92
CA PHE A 88 -13.76 0.12 -4.35
C PHE A 88 -14.30 -1.04 -5.20
N GLN A 89 -13.90 -2.28 -4.92
CA GLN A 89 -14.38 -3.44 -5.69
C GLN A 89 -15.83 -3.82 -5.37
N TYR A 90 -16.22 -3.73 -4.09
CA TYR A 90 -17.57 -4.01 -3.66
C TYR A 90 -18.56 -2.97 -4.23
N LEU A 91 -18.26 -1.68 -4.08
CA LEU A 91 -19.17 -0.59 -4.47
C LEU A 91 -19.13 -0.28 -5.97
N GLY A 92 -18.00 -0.55 -6.64
CA GLY A 92 -17.80 -0.21 -8.05
C GLY A 92 -18.08 -1.34 -9.04
N PHE A 93 -17.94 -2.61 -8.63
CA PHE A 93 -18.00 -3.75 -9.55
C PHE A 93 -18.88 -4.92 -9.08
N ASP A 94 -19.58 -4.79 -7.94
CA ASP A 94 -20.45 -5.84 -7.35
C ASP A 94 -19.76 -7.22 -7.22
N LYS A 95 -18.42 -7.26 -7.16
CA LYS A 95 -17.65 -8.49 -7.00
C LYS A 95 -17.31 -8.67 -5.53
N LEU A 96 -18.10 -9.50 -4.86
CA LEU A 96 -18.02 -9.72 -3.43
C LEU A 96 -16.76 -10.49 -3.01
N PHE A 97 -16.46 -11.64 -3.63
CA PHE A 97 -15.32 -12.48 -3.22
C PHE A 97 -14.87 -13.41 -4.34
N ASN A 98 -13.71 -13.15 -4.94
CA ASN A 98 -12.96 -14.16 -5.69
C ASN A 98 -11.83 -14.72 -4.81
N PRO A 99 -11.64 -16.05 -4.69
CA PRO A 99 -10.53 -16.64 -3.94
C PRO A 99 -9.14 -16.10 -4.35
N GLN A 100 -8.95 -15.73 -5.62
CA GLN A 100 -7.72 -15.10 -6.09
C GLN A 100 -7.51 -13.71 -5.45
N GLN A 101 -8.58 -12.96 -5.22
CA GLN A 101 -8.56 -11.63 -4.61
C GLN A 101 -8.13 -11.68 -3.13
N ILE A 102 -8.55 -12.72 -2.42
CA ILE A 102 -8.16 -12.96 -1.03
C ILE A 102 -6.64 -13.18 -0.93
N VAL A 103 -6.06 -13.94 -1.86
CA VAL A 103 -4.60 -14.13 -1.93
C VAL A 103 -3.90 -12.78 -2.14
N TYR A 104 -4.39 -11.93 -3.03
CA TYR A 104 -3.84 -10.58 -3.23
C TYR A 104 -3.92 -9.72 -1.96
N PHE A 105 -5.06 -9.75 -1.25
CA PHE A 105 -5.22 -9.01 0.00
C PHE A 105 -4.23 -9.44 1.08
N ILE A 106 -3.99 -10.75 1.22
CA ILE A 106 -2.98 -11.27 2.14
C ILE A 106 -1.58 -10.82 1.70
N CYS A 107 -1.24 -10.93 0.41
CA CYS A 107 0.04 -10.48 -0.13
C CYS A 107 0.26 -8.98 0.10
N TYR A 108 -0.76 -8.14 -0.09
CA TYR A 108 -0.68 -6.70 0.16
C TYR A 108 -0.35 -6.37 1.60
N ILE A 109 -1.00 -7.03 2.55
CA ILE A 109 -0.74 -6.84 3.98
C ILE A 109 0.67 -7.34 4.33
N LEU A 110 1.08 -8.52 3.83
CA LEU A 110 2.42 -9.05 4.05
C LEU A 110 3.52 -8.10 3.54
N ILE A 111 3.36 -7.56 2.33
CA ILE A 111 4.35 -6.66 1.72
C ILE A 111 4.42 -5.32 2.46
N ALA A 112 3.29 -4.77 2.90
CA ALA A 112 3.27 -3.59 3.75
C ALA A 112 3.91 -3.85 5.13
N MET A 113 3.69 -5.03 5.72
CA MET A 113 4.35 -5.45 6.96
C MET A 113 5.85 -5.58 6.78
N MET A 114 6.31 -6.21 5.69
CA MET A 114 7.74 -6.31 5.37
C MET A 114 8.37 -4.93 5.19
N GLY A 115 7.71 -4.05 4.44
CA GLY A 115 8.13 -2.65 4.30
C GLY A 115 8.24 -1.97 5.67
N GLY A 116 7.22 -2.08 6.51
CA GLY A 116 7.19 -1.48 7.85
C GLY A 116 8.27 -1.99 8.80
N ILE A 117 8.55 -3.29 8.80
CA ILE A 117 9.63 -3.89 9.59
C ILE A 117 10.99 -3.33 9.14
N LEU A 118 11.25 -3.27 7.83
CA LEU A 118 12.49 -2.72 7.29
C LEU A 118 12.62 -1.22 7.57
N GLY A 119 11.52 -0.47 7.46
CA GLY A 119 11.46 0.96 7.74
C GLY A 119 11.83 1.30 9.18
N VAL A 120 11.24 0.61 10.16
CA VAL A 120 11.58 0.81 11.59
C VAL A 120 13.05 0.48 11.85
N ASN A 121 13.55 -0.63 11.30
CA ASN A 121 14.95 -1.04 11.51
C ASN A 121 15.94 0.01 10.97
N MET A 122 15.68 0.57 9.79
CA MET A 122 16.55 1.60 9.21
C MET A 122 16.50 2.92 10.00
N SER A 123 15.31 3.35 10.42
CA SER A 123 15.20 4.59 11.22
C SER A 123 15.76 4.45 12.63
N SER A 124 15.75 3.25 13.21
CA SER A 124 16.34 2.98 14.53
C SER A 124 17.87 3.06 14.49
N LYS A 125 18.48 2.61 13.37
CA LYS A 125 19.94 2.60 13.19
C LYS A 125 20.58 3.97 12.91
N SER A 126 19.76 4.99 12.64
CA SER A 126 20.23 6.36 12.32
C SER A 126 20.45 7.24 13.56
N LYS A 127 20.58 6.66 14.76
CA LYS A 127 20.90 7.38 15.99
C LYS A 127 22.29 7.01 16.49
#